data_AF-A0A7X8MEN4-F1
#
_entry.id   AF-A0A7X8MEN4-F1
#
_cell.length_a   1.000
_cell.length_b   1.000
_cell.length_c   1.000
_cell.angle_alpha   90.00
_cell.angle_beta   90.00
_cell.angle_gamma   90.00
#
_symmetry.space_group_name_H-M   'P 1'
#
loop_
_entity.id
_entity.type
_entity.pdbx_description
1 polymer ?
#
loop_
_entity_poly.entity_id
_entity_poly.type
_entity_poly.pdbx_seq_one_letter_code
_entity_poly.pdbx_strand_id
1 'polypeptide(L)'
;MPSKFRREYKTYKEGVKLFKKSYMKVLIVIAALLVFSLFAVFVLVKTPLKNTELGKATKSFVKSAINNTKKFLGAGGPSLNENEMILTIPGEGVIQIYSLLPDKNLLITQFNKKEWGTWNIEGWFASNDGFIPSDSRTLMVGGGSDWEYVFRVRKDLGNNYVFSGGNHGLEKLKSLKLINPMDNSEINLEKGKMIRLEKLQIEEETDLSFDDTSNSKYANVKRIYSISPNKITLKTNFEFTSDIFMGTSYVCMLPTSKNYGRYALFKESGNVYTTPSEGETYTTNSFENFLGKEASTTVEVWGDAKPSYKFITSIRDSEMVDNFTNEFKTFYWDLNKYGNKLYFSKFDNENAQKIEKGTKWENYCEWYIEIKDTP
;
A
#
# COMPACT_ATOMS: atom_id res chain seq x y z
N MET A 1 26.16 55.94 -11.25
CA MET A 1 25.59 54.60 -10.95
C MET A 1 26.56 53.40 -11.00
N PRO A 2 27.67 53.35 -11.79
CA PRO A 2 28.53 52.14 -11.87
C PRO A 2 29.36 51.82 -10.62
N SER A 3 29.63 52.81 -9.77
CA SER A 3 30.51 52.66 -8.60
C SER A 3 29.84 51.92 -7.42
N LYS A 4 28.52 52.02 -7.29
CA LYS A 4 27.74 51.36 -6.23
C LYS A 4 27.61 49.85 -6.51
N PHE A 5 27.32 49.50 -7.77
CA PHE A 5 27.21 48.12 -8.23
C PHE A 5 28.55 47.34 -8.16
N ARG A 6 29.68 47.98 -8.49
CA ARG A 6 31.02 47.36 -8.31
C ARG A 6 31.37 47.11 -6.84
N ARG A 7 30.90 47.97 -5.94
CA ARG A 7 31.15 47.83 -4.49
C ARG A 7 30.31 46.67 -3.93
N GLU A 8 29.02 46.60 -4.27
CA GLU A 8 28.11 45.52 -3.89
C GLU A 8 28.54 44.14 -4.45
N TYR A 9 28.99 44.08 -5.71
CA TYR A 9 29.50 42.83 -6.30
C TYR A 9 30.78 42.31 -5.63
N LYS A 10 31.66 43.21 -5.17
CA LYS A 10 32.87 42.85 -4.43
C LYS A 10 32.52 42.29 -3.05
N THR A 11 31.58 42.93 -2.35
CA THR A 11 31.08 42.47 -1.04
C THR A 11 30.38 41.12 -1.13
N TYR A 12 29.59 40.87 -2.18
CA TYR A 12 28.97 39.57 -2.46
C TYR A 12 30.02 38.47 -2.71
N LYS A 13 31.02 38.74 -3.54
CA LYS A 13 32.10 37.78 -3.85
C LYS A 13 32.94 37.44 -2.61
N GLU A 14 33.17 38.41 -1.72
CA GLU A 14 33.83 38.19 -0.43
C GLU A 14 32.95 37.39 0.54
N GLY A 15 31.65 37.66 0.57
CA GLY A 15 30.66 36.89 1.34
C GLY A 15 30.57 35.42 0.92
N VAL A 16 30.53 35.13 -0.39
CA VAL A 16 30.53 33.74 -0.92
C VAL A 16 31.85 33.03 -0.60
N LYS A 17 32.98 33.74 -0.61
CA LYS A 17 34.30 33.16 -0.26
C LYS A 17 34.40 32.83 1.23
N LEU A 18 33.85 33.69 2.09
CA LEU A 18 33.72 33.44 3.54
C LEU A 18 32.77 32.27 3.82
N PHE A 19 31.63 32.20 3.14
CA PHE A 19 30.68 31.10 3.28
C PHE A 19 31.29 29.76 2.85
N LYS A 20 31.97 29.70 1.70
CA LYS A 20 32.69 28.48 1.27
C LYS A 20 33.78 28.06 2.26
N LYS A 21 34.51 29.02 2.84
CA LYS A 21 35.55 28.73 3.84
C LYS A 21 34.94 28.19 5.15
N SER A 22 33.82 28.74 5.59
CA SER A 22 33.07 28.24 6.76
C SER A 22 32.44 26.88 6.51
N TYR A 23 31.84 26.66 5.34
CA TYR A 23 31.28 25.38 4.92
C TYR A 23 32.34 24.28 4.84
N MET A 24 33.51 24.58 4.28
CA MET A 24 34.65 23.64 4.27
C MET A 24 35.16 23.31 5.66
N LYS A 25 35.18 24.28 6.60
CA LYS A 25 35.53 24.00 8.00
C LYS A 25 34.51 23.06 8.66
N VAL A 26 33.22 23.27 8.42
CA VAL A 26 32.15 22.38 8.92
C VAL A 26 32.30 20.97 8.35
N LEU A 27 32.57 20.84 7.04
CA LEU A 27 32.84 19.54 6.41
C LEU A 27 34.07 18.83 6.99
N ILE A 28 35.15 19.56 7.26
CA ILE A 28 36.36 19.01 7.91
C ILE A 28 36.04 18.52 9.32
N VAL A 29 35.24 19.27 10.09
CA VAL A 29 34.82 18.86 11.44
C VAL A 29 33.93 17.61 11.39
N ILE A 30 32.99 17.55 10.44
CA ILE A 30 32.12 16.38 10.24
C ILE A 30 32.96 15.16 9.83
N ALA A 31 33.91 15.32 8.91
CA ALA A 31 34.81 14.26 8.48
C ALA A 31 35.71 13.78 9.63
N ALA A 32 36.24 14.69 10.44
CA ALA A 32 37.03 14.36 11.62
C ALA A 32 36.19 13.60 12.66
N LEU A 33 34.95 13.99 12.91
CA LEU A 33 34.01 13.29 13.79
C LEU A 33 33.62 11.91 13.26
N LEU A 34 33.50 11.74 11.94
CA LEU A 34 33.27 10.45 11.29
C LEU A 34 34.49 9.52 11.43
N VAL A 35 35.70 10.05 11.23
CA VAL A 35 36.94 9.26 11.43
C VAL A 35 37.09 8.89 12.90
N PHE A 36 36.81 9.81 13.82
CA PHE A 36 36.90 9.56 15.27
C PHE A 36 35.86 8.53 15.74
N SER A 37 34.63 8.59 15.21
CA SER A 37 33.60 7.59 15.50
C SER A 37 33.93 6.22 14.90
N LEU A 38 34.49 6.14 13.69
CA LEU A 38 35.01 4.90 13.10
C LEU A 38 36.17 4.31 13.93
N PHE A 39 37.07 5.16 14.42
CA PHE A 39 38.18 4.74 15.28
C PHE A 39 37.69 4.23 16.64
N ALA A 40 36.71 4.91 17.25
CA ALA A 40 36.06 4.48 18.48
C ALA A 40 35.36 3.12 18.28
N VAL A 41 34.64 2.92 17.16
CA VAL A 41 34.03 1.64 16.79
C VAL A 41 35.08 0.54 16.65
N PHE A 42 36.21 0.80 15.98
CA PHE A 42 37.28 -0.19 15.80
C PHE A 42 37.91 -0.61 17.14
N VAL A 43 38.17 0.34 18.04
CA VAL A 43 38.73 0.09 19.39
C VAL A 43 37.72 -0.64 20.29
N LEU A 44 36.43 -0.31 20.20
CA LEU A 44 35.37 -0.91 21.00
C LEU A 44 34.93 -2.30 20.52
N VAL A 45 35.04 -2.59 19.21
CA VAL A 45 34.76 -3.93 18.66
C VAL A 45 35.85 -4.94 19.04
N LYS A 46 37.09 -4.48 19.28
CA LYS A 46 38.23 -5.32 19.69
C LYS A 46 38.42 -5.46 21.21
N THR A 47 37.68 -4.70 22.03
CA THR A 47 37.76 -4.79 23.49
C THR A 47 36.64 -5.66 24.07
N PRO A 48 36.84 -6.33 25.22
CA PRO A 48 35.90 -7.31 25.78
C PRO A 48 34.71 -6.66 26.51
N LEU A 49 34.16 -5.56 25.97
CA LEU A 49 33.06 -4.78 26.58
C LEU A 49 31.66 -5.22 26.14
N LYS A 50 31.54 -6.24 25.28
CA LYS A 50 30.31 -6.67 24.59
C LYS A 50 29.09 -6.92 25.50
N ASN A 51 29.29 -7.25 26.77
CA ASN A 51 28.22 -7.62 27.70
C ASN A 51 27.93 -6.59 28.81
N THR A 52 28.56 -5.41 28.77
CA THR A 52 28.28 -4.34 29.72
C THR A 52 27.10 -3.46 29.26
N GLU A 53 26.42 -2.80 30.20
CA GLU A 53 25.42 -1.74 29.92
C GLU A 53 25.99 -0.69 28.96
N LEU A 54 27.25 -0.27 29.18
CA LEU A 54 27.97 0.67 28.33
C LEU A 54 28.19 0.10 26.91
N GLY A 55 28.53 -1.19 26.79
CA GLY A 55 28.67 -1.87 25.49
C GLY A 55 27.36 -1.96 24.72
N LYS A 56 26.24 -2.20 25.40
CA LYS A 56 24.88 -2.21 24.80
C LYS A 56 24.46 -0.80 24.34
N ALA A 57 24.64 0.21 25.19
CA ALA A 57 24.34 1.60 24.87
C ALA A 57 25.18 2.12 23.69
N THR A 58 26.47 1.77 23.67
CA THR A 58 27.40 2.14 22.59
C THR A 58 27.05 1.45 21.28
N LYS A 59 26.65 0.17 21.30
CA LYS A 59 26.19 -0.54 20.10
C LYS A 59 24.89 0.07 19.55
N SER A 60 23.98 0.50 20.43
CA SER A 60 22.76 1.22 20.05
C SER A 60 23.09 2.57 19.40
N PHE A 61 23.99 3.35 20.02
CA PHE A 61 24.44 4.63 19.49
C PHE A 61 25.14 4.48 18.13
N VAL A 62 26.01 3.49 17.97
CA VAL A 62 26.69 3.20 16.69
C VAL A 62 25.69 2.77 15.61
N LYS A 63 24.70 1.94 15.94
CA LYS A 63 23.63 1.56 15.00
C LYS A 63 22.80 2.77 14.57
N SER A 64 22.47 3.66 15.52
CA SER A 64 21.77 4.92 15.25
C SER A 64 22.60 5.87 14.39
N ALA A 65 23.89 6.03 14.71
CA ALA A 65 24.83 6.85 13.94
C ALA A 65 25.03 6.31 12.52
N ILE A 66 25.21 5.00 12.33
CA ILE A 66 25.30 4.38 11.00
C ILE A 66 24.00 4.57 10.22
N ASN A 67 22.84 4.41 10.85
CA ASN A 67 21.55 4.63 10.18
C ASN A 67 21.36 6.11 9.78
N ASN A 68 21.75 7.05 10.64
CA ASN A 68 21.68 8.48 10.33
C ASN A 68 22.70 8.89 9.25
N THR A 69 23.90 8.33 9.26
CA THR A 69 24.91 8.55 8.21
C THR A 69 24.50 7.88 6.89
N LYS A 70 23.86 6.71 6.91
CA LYS A 70 23.23 6.09 5.72
C LYS A 70 22.07 6.94 5.19
N LYS A 71 21.27 7.55 6.06
CA LYS A 71 20.21 8.49 5.67
C LYS A 71 20.79 9.76 5.01
N PHE A 72 21.96 10.23 5.46
CA PHE A 72 22.66 11.38 4.88
C PHE A 72 23.48 11.06 3.61
N LEU A 73 24.07 9.87 3.53
CA LEU A 73 24.82 9.38 2.36
C LEU A 73 23.92 8.69 1.33
N GLY A 74 22.66 8.42 1.68
CA GLY A 74 21.63 7.78 0.85
C GLY A 74 21.14 8.64 -0.32
N ALA A 75 21.69 9.85 -0.49
CA ALA A 75 21.50 10.68 -1.67
C ALA A 75 22.08 10.07 -2.98
N GLY A 76 22.52 8.81 -2.97
CA GLY A 76 22.93 8.04 -4.15
C GLY A 76 21.84 7.17 -4.78
N GLY A 77 20.65 7.09 -4.17
CA GLY A 77 19.48 6.48 -4.82
C GLY A 77 18.92 7.37 -5.93
N PRO A 78 18.16 6.84 -6.91
CA PRO A 78 17.51 7.68 -7.91
C PRO A 78 16.64 8.74 -7.23
N SER A 79 16.96 10.03 -7.44
CA SER A 79 16.15 11.14 -6.92
C SER A 79 14.74 11.04 -7.51
N LEU A 80 13.73 10.91 -6.67
CA LEU A 80 12.33 10.83 -7.09
C LEU A 80 11.65 12.17 -6.88
N ASN A 81 10.94 12.67 -7.89
CA ASN A 81 10.12 13.88 -7.73
C ASN A 81 8.74 13.51 -7.17
N GLU A 82 8.01 14.47 -6.60
CA GLU A 82 6.69 14.21 -5.94
C GLU A 82 5.66 13.58 -6.88
N ASN A 83 5.69 13.92 -8.17
CA ASN A 83 4.75 13.42 -9.17
C ASN A 83 5.31 12.24 -9.98
N GLU A 84 6.48 11.71 -9.59
CA GLU A 84 7.12 10.59 -10.25
C GLU A 84 6.99 9.31 -9.42
N MET A 85 7.03 8.20 -10.12
CA MET A 85 7.13 6.86 -9.58
C MET A 85 8.28 6.11 -10.25
N ILE A 86 8.86 5.14 -9.53
CA ILE A 86 9.78 4.16 -10.09
C ILE A 86 9.12 2.79 -10.03
N LEU A 87 8.92 2.18 -11.19
CA LEU A 87 8.45 0.82 -11.37
C LEU A 87 9.64 -0.14 -11.53
N THR A 88 9.63 -1.27 -10.81
CA THR A 88 10.67 -2.31 -10.89
C THR A 88 10.14 -3.70 -10.53
N ILE A 89 10.83 -4.74 -11.01
CA ILE A 89 10.64 -6.14 -10.61
C ILE A 89 11.90 -6.58 -9.85
N PRO A 90 11.87 -6.57 -8.50
CA PRO A 90 13.03 -7.00 -7.70
C PRO A 90 13.24 -8.52 -7.74
N GLY A 91 12.17 -9.28 -7.97
CA GLY A 91 12.15 -10.74 -7.93
C GLY A 91 11.01 -11.30 -8.77
N GLU A 92 11.06 -12.61 -9.04
CA GLU A 92 10.00 -13.28 -9.79
C GLU A 92 8.65 -13.13 -9.07
N GLY A 93 7.59 -12.81 -9.83
CA GLY A 93 6.24 -12.66 -9.26
C GLY A 93 6.03 -11.44 -8.37
N VAL A 94 6.93 -10.46 -8.39
CA VAL A 94 6.81 -9.23 -7.58
C VAL A 94 6.96 -8.00 -8.46
N ILE A 95 5.99 -7.10 -8.40
CA ILE A 95 6.06 -5.75 -8.98
C ILE A 95 6.08 -4.76 -7.82
N GLN A 96 7.03 -3.81 -7.85
CA GLN A 96 7.12 -2.73 -6.89
C GLN A 96 7.09 -1.38 -7.58
N ILE A 97 6.34 -0.47 -6.98
CA ILE A 97 6.19 0.92 -7.41
C ILE A 97 6.59 1.78 -6.23
N TYR A 98 7.59 2.60 -6.44
CA TYR A 98 8.15 3.53 -5.45
C TYR A 98 7.64 4.92 -5.75
N SER A 99 7.19 5.64 -4.73
CA SER A 99 6.65 7.00 -4.83
C SER A 99 6.96 7.82 -3.58
N LEU A 100 7.04 9.14 -3.71
CA LEU A 100 7.14 10.02 -2.54
C LEU A 100 5.76 10.41 -2.04
N LEU A 101 5.56 10.32 -0.72
CA LEU A 101 4.46 10.97 -0.03
C LEU A 101 4.74 12.47 0.13
N PRO A 102 3.71 13.29 0.40
CA PRO A 102 3.87 14.73 0.65
C PRO A 102 4.92 15.09 1.71
N ASP A 103 5.07 14.25 2.74
CA ASP A 103 6.06 14.43 3.81
C ASP A 103 7.46 13.90 3.46
N LYS A 104 7.70 13.58 2.17
CA LYS A 104 8.94 13.05 1.60
C LYS A 104 9.31 11.64 2.05
N ASN A 105 8.43 10.93 2.76
CA ASN A 105 8.64 9.50 3.02
C ASN A 105 8.40 8.68 1.74
N LEU A 106 9.21 7.65 1.56
CA LEU A 106 9.14 6.77 0.40
C LEU A 106 8.10 5.67 0.63
N LEU A 107 7.04 5.70 -0.17
CA LEU A 107 6.00 4.67 -0.25
C LEU A 107 6.42 3.58 -1.24
N ILE A 108 6.15 2.33 -0.89
CA ILE A 108 6.29 1.18 -1.76
C ILE A 108 4.91 0.55 -1.92
N THR A 109 4.35 0.61 -3.12
CA THR A 109 3.20 -0.21 -3.51
C THR A 109 3.71 -1.51 -4.11
N GLN A 110 3.28 -2.64 -3.56
CA GLN A 110 3.69 -3.95 -4.06
C GLN A 110 2.49 -4.73 -4.59
N PHE A 111 2.67 -5.35 -5.76
CA PHE A 111 1.79 -6.40 -6.28
C PHE A 111 2.53 -7.74 -6.28
N ASN A 112 1.82 -8.79 -5.93
CA ASN A 112 2.34 -10.16 -5.95
C ASN A 112 1.52 -11.03 -6.90
N LYS A 113 2.23 -11.83 -7.70
CA LYS A 113 1.63 -12.89 -8.49
C LYS A 113 1.17 -14.02 -7.58
N LYS A 114 -0.09 -14.42 -7.71
CA LYS A 114 -0.69 -15.56 -6.99
C LYS A 114 -0.45 -16.87 -7.73
N GLU A 115 -0.66 -17.99 -7.05
CA GLU A 115 -0.43 -19.33 -7.60
C GLU A 115 -1.31 -19.62 -8.83
N TRP A 116 -2.53 -19.08 -8.85
CA TRP A 116 -3.47 -19.14 -9.98
C TRP A 116 -3.24 -18.07 -11.06
N GLY A 117 -2.20 -17.25 -10.88
CA GLY A 117 -1.61 -16.39 -11.92
C GLY A 117 -1.97 -14.91 -11.86
N THR A 118 -3.03 -14.49 -11.15
CA THR A 118 -3.42 -13.08 -11.03
C THR A 118 -2.41 -12.26 -10.23
N TRP A 119 -2.38 -10.95 -10.44
CA TRP A 119 -1.58 -10.02 -9.67
C TRP A 119 -2.47 -9.19 -8.75
N ASN A 120 -2.31 -9.41 -7.45
CA ASN A 120 -3.10 -8.70 -6.45
C ASN A 120 -2.23 -7.69 -5.73
N ILE A 121 -2.87 -6.65 -5.19
CA ILE A 121 -2.22 -5.71 -4.29
C ILE A 121 -1.77 -6.48 -3.03
N GLU A 122 -0.46 -6.53 -2.79
CA GLU A 122 0.07 -7.09 -1.55
C GLU A 122 -0.03 -6.07 -0.42
N GLY A 123 0.34 -4.82 -0.71
CA GLY A 123 0.18 -3.74 0.23
C GLY A 123 0.98 -2.49 -0.05
N TRP A 124 0.76 -1.53 0.85
CA TRP A 124 1.55 -0.32 1.01
C TRP A 124 2.52 -0.45 2.16
N PHE A 125 3.78 -0.19 1.85
CA PHE A 125 4.87 -0.23 2.82
C PHE A 125 5.55 1.13 2.88
N ALA A 126 5.91 1.56 4.08
CA ALA A 126 6.85 2.66 4.28
C ALA A 126 8.29 2.11 4.19
N SER A 127 9.13 2.71 3.37
CA SER A 127 10.57 2.42 3.39
C SER A 127 11.19 2.98 4.67
N ASN A 128 11.96 2.15 5.38
CA ASN A 128 12.67 2.54 6.59
C ASN A 128 14.08 3.08 6.29
N ASP A 129 14.61 2.78 5.10
CA ASP A 129 15.98 3.08 4.69
C ASP A 129 16.07 4.17 3.60
N GLY A 130 14.95 4.48 2.95
CA GLY A 130 14.86 5.50 1.90
C GLY A 130 15.48 5.10 0.57
N PHE A 131 15.82 3.82 0.37
CA PHE A 131 16.45 3.33 -0.85
C PHE A 131 15.46 2.75 -1.86
N ILE A 132 15.86 2.76 -3.14
CA ILE A 132 15.14 2.13 -4.26
C ILE A 132 16.12 1.18 -4.98
N PRO A 133 15.94 -0.15 -4.92
CA PRO A 133 14.96 -0.86 -4.10
C PRO A 133 15.29 -0.73 -2.60
N SER A 134 14.28 -0.87 -1.75
CA SER A 134 14.43 -0.81 -0.30
C SER A 134 14.67 -2.20 0.28
N ASP A 135 15.65 -2.33 1.16
CA ASP A 135 15.98 -3.56 1.88
C ASP A 135 15.25 -3.64 3.23
N SER A 136 14.72 -2.51 3.72
CA SER A 136 13.99 -2.42 4.98
C SER A 136 12.72 -1.60 4.84
N ARG A 137 11.59 -2.22 5.18
CA ARG A 137 10.27 -1.62 5.04
C ARG A 137 9.31 -2.08 6.13
N THR A 138 8.27 -1.29 6.36
CA THR A 138 7.21 -1.55 7.32
C THR A 138 5.87 -1.63 6.60
N LEU A 139 5.13 -2.71 6.78
CA LEU A 139 3.77 -2.84 6.24
C LEU A 139 2.84 -1.86 6.97
N MET A 140 2.15 -1.01 6.20
CA MET A 140 1.11 -0.13 6.73
C MET A 140 -0.26 -0.75 6.50
N VAL A 141 -0.52 -1.09 5.23
CA VAL A 141 -1.80 -1.58 4.70
C VAL A 141 -1.51 -2.78 3.82
N GLY A 142 -2.24 -3.89 3.97
CA GLY A 142 -1.98 -5.15 3.27
C GLY A 142 -1.88 -6.36 4.19
N GLY A 143 -1.15 -7.38 3.77
CA GLY A 143 -0.85 -8.58 4.57
C GLY A 143 -1.46 -9.87 4.03
N GLY A 144 -1.30 -10.12 2.72
CA GLY A 144 -1.75 -11.36 2.09
C GLY A 144 -3.27 -11.58 2.11
N SER A 145 -4.08 -10.52 2.21
CA SER A 145 -5.55 -10.58 2.18
C SER A 145 -6.11 -9.70 1.06
N ASP A 146 -7.39 -9.87 0.75
CA ASP A 146 -8.06 -9.21 -0.39
C ASP A 146 -8.20 -7.71 -0.20
N TRP A 147 -7.87 -6.97 -1.27
CA TRP A 147 -8.26 -5.58 -1.47
C TRP A 147 -9.39 -5.50 -2.48
N GLU A 148 -9.23 -6.26 -3.56
CA GLU A 148 -10.18 -6.41 -4.64
C GLU A 148 -11.35 -7.31 -4.23
N TYR A 149 -12.36 -7.38 -5.10
CA TYR A 149 -13.59 -8.15 -4.86
C TYR A 149 -13.34 -9.63 -4.48
N VAL A 150 -14.28 -10.18 -3.71
CA VAL A 150 -14.36 -11.62 -3.40
C VAL A 150 -15.81 -12.05 -3.48
N PHE A 151 -16.07 -13.15 -4.20
CA PHE A 151 -17.42 -13.70 -4.33
C PHE A 151 -17.49 -15.10 -3.76
N ARG A 152 -18.50 -15.33 -2.93
CA ARG A 152 -18.93 -16.66 -2.53
C ARG A 152 -20.11 -17.08 -3.41
N VAL A 153 -19.89 -18.07 -4.27
CA VAL A 153 -20.84 -18.47 -5.31
C VAL A 153 -21.16 -19.96 -5.26
N ARG A 154 -22.31 -20.34 -5.81
CA ARG A 154 -22.68 -21.73 -6.08
C ARG A 154 -23.44 -21.81 -7.40
N LYS A 155 -23.37 -22.97 -8.06
CA LYS A 155 -24.00 -23.20 -9.36
C LYS A 155 -25.51 -23.36 -9.25
N ASP A 156 -25.98 -24.10 -8.23
CA ASP A 156 -27.38 -24.23 -7.86
C ASP A 156 -27.58 -24.22 -6.35
N LEU A 157 -28.85 -24.16 -5.89
CA LEU A 157 -29.19 -24.10 -4.47
C LEU A 157 -28.82 -25.39 -3.69
N GLY A 158 -28.60 -26.52 -4.38
CA GLY A 158 -28.17 -27.78 -3.80
C GLY A 158 -26.65 -27.93 -3.67
N ASN A 159 -25.87 -27.07 -4.34
CA ASN A 159 -24.41 -27.08 -4.24
C ASN A 159 -23.89 -26.27 -3.05
N ASN A 160 -22.70 -26.65 -2.60
CA ASN A 160 -21.94 -25.88 -1.63
C ASN A 160 -21.42 -24.58 -2.26
N TYR A 161 -21.29 -23.57 -1.41
CA TYR A 161 -20.63 -22.33 -1.75
C TYR A 161 -19.12 -22.50 -1.87
N VAL A 162 -18.53 -21.83 -2.87
CA VAL A 162 -17.08 -21.70 -3.06
C VAL A 162 -16.69 -20.22 -3.09
N PHE A 163 -15.52 -19.88 -2.56
CA PHE A 163 -14.95 -18.54 -2.68
C PHE A 163 -14.13 -18.45 -3.97
N SER A 164 -14.22 -17.30 -4.65
CA SER A 164 -13.49 -17.02 -5.88
C SER A 164 -13.20 -15.54 -6.01
N GLY A 165 -12.11 -15.21 -6.70
CA GLY A 165 -11.62 -13.84 -6.82
C GLY A 165 -10.76 -13.41 -5.63
N GLY A 166 -10.08 -12.27 -5.78
CA GLY A 166 -9.16 -11.77 -4.78
C GLY A 166 -8.06 -12.79 -4.47
N ASN A 167 -7.83 -13.05 -3.20
CA ASN A 167 -6.85 -13.97 -2.64
C ASN A 167 -7.43 -15.37 -2.37
N HIS A 168 -8.59 -15.72 -2.95
CA HIS A 168 -9.27 -17.00 -2.71
C HIS A 168 -9.15 -18.01 -3.88
N GLY A 169 -8.38 -17.70 -4.92
CA GLY A 169 -8.24 -18.58 -6.08
C GLY A 169 -9.49 -18.66 -6.94
N LEU A 170 -9.64 -19.78 -7.65
CA LEU A 170 -10.71 -20.04 -8.62
C LEU A 170 -10.90 -18.92 -9.64
N GLU A 171 -9.78 -18.28 -9.98
CA GLU A 171 -9.69 -17.21 -10.94
C GLU A 171 -8.46 -17.44 -11.81
N LYS A 172 -8.64 -17.44 -13.13
CA LYS A 172 -7.58 -17.78 -14.07
C LYS A 172 -7.18 -16.58 -14.92
N LEU A 173 -5.90 -16.21 -14.87
CA LEU A 173 -5.36 -15.15 -15.72
C LEU A 173 -5.41 -15.53 -17.20
N LYS A 174 -5.84 -14.59 -18.04
CA LYS A 174 -5.79 -14.65 -19.52
C LYS A 174 -4.70 -13.76 -20.07
N SER A 175 -4.67 -12.51 -19.62
CA SER A 175 -3.73 -11.51 -20.09
C SER A 175 -3.41 -10.52 -18.98
N LEU A 176 -2.20 -9.98 -19.02
CA LEU A 176 -1.71 -8.91 -18.17
C LEU A 176 -0.96 -7.92 -19.06
N LYS A 177 -1.26 -6.64 -18.94
CA LYS A 177 -0.53 -5.56 -19.61
C LYS A 177 -0.18 -4.48 -18.61
N LEU A 178 1.06 -4.00 -18.68
CA LEU A 178 1.51 -2.80 -18.00
C LEU A 178 1.56 -1.68 -19.03
N ILE A 179 0.89 -0.57 -18.79
CA ILE A 179 0.71 0.51 -19.78
C ILE A 179 1.13 1.84 -19.14
N ASN A 180 1.90 2.64 -19.88
CA ASN A 180 2.11 4.03 -19.55
C ASN A 180 0.92 4.84 -20.10
N PRO A 181 0.02 5.39 -19.26
CA PRO A 181 -1.16 6.08 -19.75
C PRO A 181 -0.86 7.46 -20.37
N MET A 182 0.38 7.96 -20.26
CA MET A 182 0.77 9.24 -20.83
C MET A 182 0.96 9.19 -22.35
N ASP A 183 1.40 8.04 -22.88
CA ASP A 183 1.65 7.81 -24.30
C ASP A 183 0.97 6.52 -24.83
N ASN A 184 0.24 5.82 -23.97
CA ASN A 184 -0.43 4.55 -24.23
C ASN A 184 0.50 3.41 -24.68
N SER A 185 1.79 3.51 -24.36
CA SER A 185 2.78 2.47 -24.67
C SER A 185 2.71 1.31 -23.67
N GLU A 186 2.89 0.09 -24.18
CA GLU A 186 3.04 -1.09 -23.35
C GLU A 186 4.46 -1.14 -22.75
N ILE A 187 4.53 -1.41 -21.44
CA ILE A 187 5.76 -1.42 -20.66
C ILE A 187 6.26 -2.86 -20.56
N ASN A 188 7.38 -3.13 -21.22
CA ASN A 188 8.14 -4.36 -21.02
C ASN A 188 9.08 -4.20 -19.83
N LEU A 189 8.72 -4.82 -18.71
CA LEU A 189 9.46 -4.75 -17.45
C LEU A 189 10.35 -5.99 -17.29
N GLU A 190 11.67 -5.77 -17.30
CA GLU A 190 12.67 -6.80 -17.06
C GLU A 190 13.11 -6.80 -15.59
N LYS A 191 13.52 -7.97 -15.09
CA LYS A 191 14.01 -8.11 -13.71
C LYS A 191 15.16 -7.13 -13.45
N GLY A 192 15.06 -6.35 -12.36
CA GLY A 192 16.06 -5.37 -11.95
C GLY A 192 16.06 -4.05 -12.72
N LYS A 193 15.29 -3.93 -13.82
CA LYS A 193 15.16 -2.67 -14.56
C LYS A 193 14.26 -1.72 -13.78
N MET A 194 14.68 -0.46 -13.71
CA MET A 194 13.89 0.63 -13.14
C MET A 194 13.34 1.52 -14.24
N ILE A 195 12.03 1.77 -14.22
CA ILE A 195 11.35 2.62 -15.19
C ILE A 195 10.70 3.78 -14.43
N ARG A 196 10.97 5.01 -14.86
CA ARG A 196 10.35 6.21 -14.30
C ARG A 196 9.05 6.51 -15.04
N LEU A 197 8.00 6.79 -14.28
CA LEU A 197 6.64 7.03 -14.79
C LEU A 197 5.94 8.06 -13.90
N GLU A 198 4.98 8.82 -14.44
CA GLU A 198 4.07 9.63 -13.61
C GLU A 198 2.87 8.81 -13.13
N LYS A 199 2.43 7.87 -13.97
CA LYS A 199 1.28 7.00 -13.75
C LYS A 199 1.55 5.62 -14.33
N LEU A 200 0.88 4.61 -13.80
CA LEU A 200 0.90 3.26 -14.32
C LEU A 200 -0.54 2.77 -14.47
N GLN A 201 -0.85 2.14 -15.59
CA GLN A 201 -2.06 1.35 -15.77
C GLN A 201 -1.71 -0.13 -15.83
N ILE A 202 -2.44 -0.95 -15.09
CA ILE A 202 -2.35 -2.42 -15.17
C ILE A 202 -3.70 -2.93 -15.66
N GLU A 203 -3.71 -3.59 -16.80
CA GLU A 203 -4.90 -4.28 -17.32
C GLU A 203 -4.75 -5.79 -17.14
N GLU A 204 -5.73 -6.40 -16.48
CA GLU A 204 -5.84 -7.85 -16.37
C GLU A 204 -7.17 -8.33 -16.93
N GLU A 205 -7.13 -9.44 -17.67
CA GLU A 205 -8.32 -10.19 -18.04
C GLU A 205 -8.25 -11.57 -17.40
N THR A 206 -9.33 -11.99 -16.77
CA THR A 206 -9.41 -13.26 -16.04
C THR A 206 -10.76 -13.95 -16.25
N ASP A 207 -10.80 -15.24 -15.94
CA ASP A 207 -12.04 -16.03 -15.84
C ASP A 207 -12.27 -16.41 -14.37
N LEU A 208 -13.48 -16.20 -13.85
CA LEU A 208 -13.92 -16.76 -12.57
C LEU A 208 -14.59 -18.11 -12.79
N SER A 209 -14.29 -19.08 -11.92
CA SER A 209 -14.73 -20.47 -12.03
C SER A 209 -15.27 -21.03 -10.72
N PHE A 210 -16.08 -22.09 -10.78
CA PHE A 210 -16.54 -22.81 -9.58
C PHE A 210 -15.50 -23.80 -9.04
N ASP A 211 -14.53 -24.18 -9.86
CA ASP A 211 -13.44 -25.10 -9.53
C ASP A 211 -12.22 -24.80 -10.41
N ASP A 212 -11.12 -25.54 -10.23
CA ASP A 212 -9.86 -25.32 -10.96
C ASP A 212 -9.92 -25.74 -12.45
N THR A 213 -11.04 -26.30 -12.92
CA THR A 213 -11.21 -26.73 -14.30
C THR A 213 -11.70 -25.59 -15.19
N SER A 214 -11.26 -25.56 -16.45
CA SER A 214 -11.68 -24.52 -17.40
C SER A 214 -13.17 -24.58 -17.78
N ASN A 215 -13.84 -25.71 -17.51
CA ASN A 215 -15.24 -25.93 -17.91
C ASN A 215 -16.24 -25.40 -16.87
N SER A 216 -15.76 -24.99 -15.69
CA SER A 216 -16.59 -24.46 -14.61
C SER A 216 -16.63 -22.93 -14.57
N LYS A 217 -16.16 -22.26 -15.64
CA LYS A 217 -16.22 -20.81 -15.76
C LYS A 217 -17.65 -20.29 -15.62
N TYR A 218 -17.82 -19.23 -14.84
CA TYR A 218 -19.10 -18.54 -14.69
C TYR A 218 -19.06 -17.04 -14.99
N ALA A 219 -17.89 -16.40 -15.04
CA ALA A 219 -17.78 -15.01 -15.45
C ALA A 219 -16.44 -14.68 -16.14
N ASN A 220 -16.48 -13.75 -17.09
CA ASN A 220 -15.29 -13.06 -17.58
C ASN A 220 -15.09 -11.79 -16.75
N VAL A 221 -13.85 -11.45 -16.43
CA VAL A 221 -13.52 -10.26 -15.66
C VAL A 221 -12.42 -9.46 -16.34
N LYS A 222 -12.61 -8.14 -16.41
CA LYS A 222 -11.56 -7.20 -16.80
C LYS A 222 -11.29 -6.22 -15.66
N ARG A 223 -10.07 -6.26 -15.11
CA ARG A 223 -9.57 -5.31 -14.11
C ARG A 223 -8.68 -4.28 -14.79
N ILE A 224 -8.86 -3.02 -14.40
CA ILE A 224 -8.00 -1.92 -14.81
C ILE A 224 -7.61 -1.18 -13.54
N TYR A 225 -6.36 -1.35 -13.13
CA TYR A 225 -5.76 -0.55 -12.07
C TYR A 225 -5.16 0.70 -12.70
N SER A 226 -5.41 1.86 -12.09
CA SER A 226 -4.70 3.10 -12.39
C SER A 226 -3.99 3.57 -11.13
N ILE A 227 -2.68 3.71 -11.23
CA ILE A 227 -1.78 3.92 -10.10
C ILE A 227 -1.05 5.24 -10.30
N SER A 228 -1.02 6.02 -9.23
CA SER A 228 -0.31 7.30 -9.10
C SER A 228 0.33 7.34 -7.71
N PRO A 229 1.27 8.27 -7.43
CA PRO A 229 2.14 8.23 -6.25
C PRO A 229 1.49 7.80 -4.92
N ASN A 230 0.31 8.31 -4.58
CA ASN A 230 -0.39 8.01 -3.32
C ASN A 230 -1.80 7.45 -3.52
N LYS A 231 -2.14 6.95 -4.71
CA LYS A 231 -3.50 6.53 -5.06
C LYS A 231 -3.54 5.38 -6.05
N ILE A 232 -4.41 4.42 -5.77
CA ILE A 232 -4.78 3.30 -6.63
C ILE A 232 -6.28 3.38 -6.88
N THR A 233 -6.70 3.29 -8.13
CA THR A 233 -8.10 3.07 -8.49
C THR A 233 -8.23 1.76 -9.24
N LEU A 234 -9.28 1.01 -8.99
CA LEU A 234 -9.59 -0.24 -9.67
C LEU A 234 -10.97 -0.13 -10.31
N LYS A 235 -11.01 -0.22 -11.64
CA LYS A 235 -12.24 -0.48 -12.39
C LYS A 235 -12.32 -1.97 -12.70
N THR A 236 -13.40 -2.63 -12.31
CA THR A 236 -13.63 -4.05 -12.61
C THR A 236 -14.93 -4.24 -13.36
N ASN A 237 -14.87 -4.85 -14.53
CA ASN A 237 -16.04 -5.21 -15.32
C ASN A 237 -16.24 -6.73 -15.24
N PHE A 238 -17.47 -7.15 -14.97
CA PHE A 238 -17.87 -8.54 -14.94
C PHE A 238 -18.89 -8.80 -16.05
N GLU A 239 -18.74 -9.93 -16.73
CA GLU A 239 -19.76 -10.47 -17.62
C GLU A 239 -20.04 -11.92 -17.22
N PHE A 240 -21.21 -12.15 -16.63
CA PHE A 240 -21.61 -13.48 -16.16
C PHE A 240 -21.99 -14.36 -17.35
N THR A 241 -21.28 -15.47 -17.54
CA THR A 241 -21.48 -16.40 -18.66
C THR A 241 -22.42 -17.56 -18.32
N SER A 242 -22.80 -17.66 -17.05
CA SER A 242 -23.66 -18.71 -16.49
C SER A 242 -24.57 -18.10 -15.42
N ASP A 243 -25.75 -18.70 -15.22
CA ASP A 243 -26.57 -18.41 -14.04
C ASP A 243 -25.80 -18.88 -12.79
N ILE A 244 -25.77 -18.04 -11.76
CA ILE A 244 -25.14 -18.36 -10.47
C ILE A 244 -26.02 -17.94 -9.31
N PHE A 245 -25.76 -18.49 -8.14
CA PHE A 245 -26.30 -17.99 -6.87
C PHE A 245 -25.16 -17.43 -6.03
N MET A 246 -25.22 -16.15 -5.73
CA MET A 246 -24.22 -15.43 -4.95
C MET A 246 -24.67 -15.33 -3.49
N GLY A 247 -23.79 -15.68 -2.57
CA GLY A 247 -23.95 -15.44 -1.13
C GLY A 247 -23.02 -14.30 -0.71
N THR A 248 -22.34 -14.46 0.43
CA THR A 248 -21.38 -13.46 0.94
C THR A 248 -20.45 -12.93 -0.15
N SER A 249 -20.53 -11.64 -0.42
CA SER A 249 -19.72 -11.00 -1.45
C SER A 249 -19.30 -9.59 -1.04
N TYR A 250 -18.08 -9.25 -1.44
CA TYR A 250 -17.46 -7.97 -1.15
C TYR A 250 -16.91 -7.38 -2.44
N VAL A 251 -17.11 -6.09 -2.66
CA VAL A 251 -16.68 -5.41 -3.90
C VAL A 251 -15.38 -4.64 -3.74
N CYS A 252 -15.06 -4.26 -2.50
CA CYS A 252 -13.88 -3.49 -2.13
C CYS A 252 -13.53 -3.78 -0.67
N MET A 253 -12.24 -3.84 -0.35
CA MET A 253 -11.72 -4.05 0.99
C MET A 253 -10.46 -3.23 1.24
N LEU A 254 -10.13 -3.04 2.52
CA LEU A 254 -8.84 -2.48 2.95
C LEU A 254 -8.29 -3.25 4.16
N PRO A 255 -7.36 -4.20 3.98
CA PRO A 255 -6.64 -4.81 5.09
C PRO A 255 -5.60 -3.84 5.64
N THR A 256 -5.54 -3.65 6.96
CA THR A 256 -4.59 -2.75 7.62
C THR A 256 -3.92 -3.43 8.79
N SER A 257 -2.63 -3.16 8.99
CA SER A 257 -2.01 -3.47 10.28
C SER A 257 -2.65 -2.63 11.39
N LYS A 258 -2.81 -3.18 12.60
CA LYS A 258 -3.45 -2.45 13.72
C LYS A 258 -2.74 -1.15 14.07
N ASN A 259 -1.42 -1.12 13.94
CA ASN A 259 -0.61 0.09 14.16
C ASN A 259 -0.96 1.26 13.22
N TYR A 260 -1.51 0.96 12.04
CA TYR A 260 -1.86 1.95 11.02
C TYR A 260 -3.37 2.04 10.74
N GLY A 261 -4.19 1.14 11.29
CA GLY A 261 -5.63 1.10 11.08
C GLY A 261 -6.43 0.82 12.34
N ARG A 262 -6.08 1.42 13.47
CA ARG A 262 -6.85 1.23 14.71
C ARG A 262 -8.22 1.92 14.68
N TYR A 263 -8.34 3.00 13.93
CA TYR A 263 -9.50 3.88 13.89
C TYR A 263 -10.09 3.93 12.48
N ALA A 264 -11.42 3.91 12.38
CA ALA A 264 -12.15 4.00 11.13
C ALA A 264 -13.29 5.02 11.24
N LEU A 265 -13.27 6.07 10.42
CA LEU A 265 -14.31 7.08 10.27
C LEU A 265 -15.17 6.76 9.05
N PHE A 266 -16.45 6.53 9.28
CA PHE A 266 -17.47 6.36 8.24
C PHE A 266 -17.97 7.74 7.84
N LYS A 267 -17.66 8.18 6.61
CA LYS A 267 -17.77 9.60 6.24
C LYS A 267 -19.19 10.13 6.25
N GLU A 268 -20.15 9.31 5.83
CA GLU A 268 -21.56 9.68 5.69
C GLU A 268 -22.25 9.86 7.04
N SER A 269 -21.90 9.05 8.05
CA SER A 269 -22.44 9.17 9.41
C SER A 269 -21.62 10.11 10.29
N GLY A 270 -20.33 10.24 10.02
CA GLY A 270 -19.36 10.91 10.89
C GLY A 270 -18.91 10.06 12.08
N ASN A 271 -19.36 8.80 12.17
CA ASN A 271 -19.03 7.92 13.30
C ASN A 271 -17.61 7.37 13.19
N VAL A 272 -16.93 7.32 14.33
CA VAL A 272 -15.59 6.75 14.45
C VAL A 272 -15.65 5.47 15.29
N TYR A 273 -15.17 4.38 14.71
CA TYR A 273 -15.00 3.09 15.38
C TYR A 273 -13.53 2.85 15.70
N THR A 274 -13.29 2.21 16.83
CA THR A 274 -11.94 1.93 17.35
C THR A 274 -11.79 0.45 17.65
N THR A 275 -10.72 -0.18 17.16
CA THR A 275 -10.36 -1.55 17.52
C THR A 275 -9.40 -1.57 18.72
N PRO A 276 -9.20 -2.73 19.37
CA PRO A 276 -8.09 -2.93 20.31
C PRO A 276 -6.73 -2.62 19.65
N SER A 277 -5.74 -2.33 20.50
CA SER A 277 -4.34 -2.11 20.10
C SER A 277 -3.74 -3.37 19.49
N GLU A 278 -2.60 -3.24 18.81
CA GLU A 278 -1.82 -4.40 18.35
C GLU A 278 -1.48 -5.34 19.52
N GLY A 279 -1.61 -6.65 19.28
CA GLY A 279 -1.47 -7.71 20.28
C GLY A 279 -2.81 -8.18 20.88
N GLU A 280 -3.87 -7.40 20.71
CA GLU A 280 -5.20 -7.66 21.26
C GLU A 280 -6.25 -7.78 20.16
N THR A 281 -7.32 -8.53 20.43
CA THR A 281 -8.50 -8.62 19.55
C THR A 281 -9.70 -9.04 20.38
N TYR A 282 -10.88 -8.53 20.03
CA TYR A 282 -12.16 -8.98 20.56
C TYR A 282 -12.82 -10.05 19.68
N THR A 283 -12.28 -10.31 18.48
CA THR A 283 -12.69 -11.48 17.69
C THR A 283 -12.20 -12.76 18.37
N THR A 284 -13.10 -13.73 18.45
CA THR A 284 -12.86 -15.06 19.00
C THR A 284 -13.31 -16.13 18.00
N ASN A 285 -13.09 -17.40 18.30
CA ASN A 285 -13.55 -18.50 17.44
C ASN A 285 -15.08 -18.59 17.32
N SER A 286 -15.83 -17.95 18.23
CA SER A 286 -17.30 -17.99 18.24
C SER A 286 -17.95 -16.63 18.01
N PHE A 287 -17.16 -15.57 17.87
CA PHE A 287 -17.67 -14.21 17.74
C PHE A 287 -16.72 -13.38 16.89
N GLU A 288 -17.24 -12.87 15.77
CA GLU A 288 -16.52 -11.95 14.90
C GLU A 288 -16.88 -10.52 15.31
N ASN A 289 -15.87 -9.75 15.74
CA ASN A 289 -16.07 -8.38 16.19
C ASN A 289 -16.14 -7.42 14.99
N PHE A 290 -17.31 -7.40 14.36
CA PHE A 290 -17.64 -6.46 13.29
C PHE A 290 -18.13 -5.14 13.88
N LEU A 291 -17.37 -4.08 13.61
CA LEU A 291 -17.69 -2.70 13.97
C LEU A 291 -18.27 -1.98 12.76
N GLY A 292 -19.01 -0.90 12.98
CA GLY A 292 -19.78 -0.30 11.90
C GLY A 292 -20.97 -1.19 11.54
N LYS A 293 -21.23 -1.38 10.24
CA LYS A 293 -22.50 -1.82 9.62
C LYS A 293 -23.40 -0.66 9.19
N GLU A 294 -22.77 0.34 8.60
CA GLU A 294 -23.42 1.60 8.19
C GLU A 294 -23.44 1.74 6.67
N ALA A 295 -24.43 2.48 6.18
CA ALA A 295 -24.48 2.88 4.78
C ALA A 295 -23.42 3.97 4.53
N SER A 296 -22.27 3.55 4.02
CA SER A 296 -21.12 4.43 3.79
C SER A 296 -20.37 3.97 2.55
N THR A 297 -20.15 4.88 1.61
CA THR A 297 -19.38 4.66 0.39
C THR A 297 -17.92 5.07 0.55
N THR A 298 -17.58 5.81 1.61
CA THR A 298 -16.22 6.28 1.88
C THR A 298 -15.85 6.12 3.34
N VAL A 299 -14.71 5.49 3.62
CA VAL A 299 -14.18 5.31 4.98
C VAL A 299 -12.74 5.79 5.04
N GLU A 300 -12.42 6.57 6.07
CA GLU A 300 -11.06 7.01 6.40
C GLU A 300 -10.53 6.18 7.56
N VAL A 301 -9.37 5.56 7.39
CA VAL A 301 -8.71 4.69 8.37
C VAL A 301 -7.37 5.28 8.78
N TRP A 302 -7.02 5.22 10.07
CA TRP A 302 -5.70 5.63 10.59
C TRP A 302 -5.33 4.86 11.86
N GLY A 303 -4.09 5.01 12.33
CA GLY A 303 -3.59 4.31 13.52
C GLY A 303 -2.54 5.09 14.30
N ASP A 304 -2.09 4.48 15.39
CA ASP A 304 -1.24 5.09 16.40
C ASP A 304 0.19 5.35 15.92
N ALA A 305 0.72 4.54 15.01
CA ALA A 305 2.11 4.66 14.56
C ALA A 305 2.37 5.94 13.75
N LYS A 306 1.39 6.35 12.94
CA LYS A 306 1.41 7.56 12.12
C LYS A 306 0.01 8.16 12.01
N PRO A 307 -0.47 8.89 13.02
CA PRO A 307 -1.85 9.39 13.04
C PRO A 307 -2.18 10.39 11.91
N SER A 308 -1.16 11.06 11.36
CA SER A 308 -1.28 11.96 10.20
C SER A 308 -1.56 11.24 8.88
N TYR A 309 -1.26 9.94 8.81
CA TYR A 309 -1.49 9.13 7.61
C TYR A 309 -2.93 8.66 7.64
N LYS A 310 -3.73 9.18 6.70
CA LYS A 310 -5.11 8.80 6.50
C LYS A 310 -5.21 7.93 5.27
N PHE A 311 -5.67 6.70 5.44
CA PHE A 311 -5.96 5.77 4.35
C PHE A 311 -7.44 5.89 4.02
N ILE A 312 -7.78 6.46 2.87
CA ILE A 312 -9.16 6.61 2.43
C ILE A 312 -9.46 5.51 1.43
N THR A 313 -10.55 4.79 1.67
CA THR A 313 -11.11 3.81 0.72
C THR A 313 -12.51 4.21 0.34
N SER A 314 -12.85 4.13 -0.95
CA SER A 314 -14.20 4.40 -1.43
C SER A 314 -14.66 3.44 -2.52
N ILE A 315 -15.98 3.35 -2.67
CA ILE A 315 -16.68 2.79 -3.83
C ILE A 315 -17.44 3.91 -4.55
N ARG A 316 -17.74 3.75 -5.83
CA ARG A 316 -18.40 4.80 -6.63
C ARG A 316 -19.77 5.22 -6.08
N ASP A 317 -20.60 4.25 -5.74
CA ASP A 317 -21.99 4.47 -5.37
C ASP A 317 -22.54 3.28 -4.56
N SER A 318 -23.75 3.45 -4.03
CA SER A 318 -24.44 2.43 -3.25
C SER A 318 -24.93 1.25 -4.09
N GLU A 319 -25.12 1.39 -5.40
CA GLU A 319 -25.59 0.29 -6.27
C GLU A 319 -24.57 -0.84 -6.34
N MET A 320 -23.27 -0.50 -6.26
CA MET A 320 -22.19 -1.49 -6.15
C MET A 320 -22.40 -2.47 -5.00
N VAL A 321 -23.01 -2.03 -3.90
CA VAL A 321 -23.28 -2.79 -2.68
C VAL A 321 -24.77 -3.04 -2.45
N ASP A 322 -25.54 -3.12 -3.53
CA ASP A 322 -26.99 -3.38 -3.50
C ASP A 322 -27.76 -2.42 -2.57
N ASN A 323 -27.39 -1.14 -2.61
CA ASN A 323 -27.99 -0.08 -1.80
C ASN A 323 -27.98 -0.36 -0.28
N PHE A 324 -26.97 -1.10 0.19
CA PHE A 324 -26.78 -1.41 1.61
C PHE A 324 -27.98 -2.15 2.24
N THR A 325 -28.65 -3.00 1.46
CA THR A 325 -29.81 -3.80 1.89
C THR A 325 -29.45 -4.91 2.88
N ASN A 326 -28.23 -5.45 2.79
CA ASN A 326 -27.72 -6.50 3.67
C ASN A 326 -27.38 -5.99 5.08
N GLU A 327 -27.27 -6.90 6.05
CA GLU A 327 -27.01 -6.54 7.46
C GLU A 327 -25.67 -5.80 7.62
N PHE A 328 -24.62 -6.30 6.94
CA PHE A 328 -23.24 -5.87 7.11
C PHE A 328 -22.92 -4.50 6.49
N LYS A 329 -23.61 -4.11 5.40
CA LYS A 329 -23.39 -2.85 4.67
C LYS A 329 -21.89 -2.59 4.45
N THR A 330 -21.38 -1.45 4.91
CA THR A 330 -19.94 -1.21 5.10
C THR A 330 -19.60 -1.44 6.57
N PHE A 331 -18.56 -2.22 6.84
CA PHE A 331 -18.15 -2.56 8.20
C PHE A 331 -16.63 -2.74 8.34
N TYR A 332 -16.15 -2.58 9.56
CA TYR A 332 -14.75 -2.70 9.92
C TYR A 332 -14.55 -3.88 10.87
N TRP A 333 -13.76 -4.87 10.45
CA TRP A 333 -13.52 -6.07 11.23
C TRP A 333 -12.22 -5.94 12.02
N ASP A 334 -12.33 -6.07 13.34
CA ASP A 334 -11.20 -6.42 14.21
C ASP A 334 -10.80 -7.88 13.96
N LEU A 335 -10.04 -8.10 12.89
CA LEU A 335 -9.82 -9.43 12.30
C LEU A 335 -9.03 -10.37 13.22
N ASN A 336 -7.89 -9.90 13.74
CA ASN A 336 -7.03 -10.68 14.63
C ASN A 336 -6.09 -9.76 15.41
N LYS A 337 -5.16 -10.32 16.19
CA LYS A 337 -4.23 -9.56 17.04
C LYS A 337 -3.30 -8.58 16.29
N TYR A 338 -3.17 -8.68 14.97
CA TYR A 338 -2.20 -7.90 14.18
C TYR A 338 -2.85 -7.06 13.09
N GLY A 339 -4.02 -7.46 12.61
CA GLY A 339 -4.69 -6.83 11.48
C GLY A 339 -6.15 -6.51 11.75
N ASN A 340 -6.62 -5.51 11.04
CA ASN A 340 -8.03 -5.16 10.86
C ASN A 340 -8.36 -5.17 9.37
N LYS A 341 -9.64 -5.22 9.00
CA LYS A 341 -10.03 -5.16 7.58
C LYS A 341 -11.37 -4.47 7.38
N LEU A 342 -11.38 -3.49 6.47
CA LEU A 342 -12.59 -2.82 5.99
C LEU A 342 -13.23 -3.64 4.88
N TYR A 343 -14.56 -3.68 4.86
CA TYR A 343 -15.36 -4.36 3.85
C TYR A 343 -16.49 -3.47 3.35
N PHE A 344 -16.69 -3.47 2.03
CA PHE A 344 -17.89 -2.98 1.37
C PHE A 344 -18.69 -4.21 0.89
N SER A 345 -19.71 -4.60 1.67
CA SER A 345 -20.47 -5.83 1.45
C SER A 345 -21.64 -5.61 0.50
N LYS A 346 -21.74 -6.46 -0.52
CA LYS A 346 -22.86 -6.44 -1.46
C LYS A 346 -23.97 -7.38 -1.00
N PHE A 347 -23.63 -8.63 -0.70
CA PHE A 347 -24.60 -9.65 -0.25
C PHE A 347 -24.07 -10.43 0.95
N ASP A 348 -24.99 -10.99 1.73
CA ASP A 348 -24.74 -11.97 2.80
C ASP A 348 -25.19 -13.39 2.37
N ASN A 349 -25.13 -14.36 3.30
CA ASN A 349 -25.54 -15.74 3.01
C ASN A 349 -27.02 -16.02 3.30
N GLU A 350 -27.75 -15.08 3.91
CA GLU A 350 -29.12 -15.35 4.33
C GLU A 350 -30.03 -15.52 3.11
N ASN A 351 -29.83 -14.67 2.11
CA ASN A 351 -30.63 -14.69 0.88
C ASN A 351 -29.72 -14.79 -0.35
N ALA A 352 -29.52 -16.01 -0.84
CA ALA A 352 -28.76 -16.27 -2.05
C ALA A 352 -29.34 -15.49 -3.24
N GLN A 353 -28.56 -14.58 -3.80
CA GLN A 353 -28.98 -13.75 -4.93
C GLN A 353 -28.70 -14.47 -6.23
N LYS A 354 -29.75 -14.70 -7.03
CA LYS A 354 -29.59 -15.27 -8.37
C LYS A 354 -29.04 -14.17 -9.30
N ILE A 355 -27.90 -14.43 -9.91
CA ILE A 355 -27.35 -13.59 -10.97
C ILE A 355 -27.51 -14.33 -12.29
N GLU A 356 -28.23 -13.72 -13.23
CA GLU A 356 -28.54 -14.35 -14.51
C GLU A 356 -27.36 -14.25 -15.48
N LYS A 357 -27.21 -15.27 -16.32
CA LYS A 357 -26.31 -15.24 -17.46
C LYS A 357 -26.58 -14.00 -18.32
N GLY A 358 -25.52 -13.32 -18.73
CA GLY A 358 -25.57 -12.09 -19.50
C GLY A 358 -25.62 -10.83 -18.65
N THR A 359 -25.78 -10.96 -17.32
CA THR A 359 -25.63 -9.82 -16.40
C THR A 359 -24.25 -9.21 -16.54
N LYS A 360 -24.18 -7.88 -16.51
CA LYS A 360 -22.93 -7.12 -16.54
C LYS A 360 -22.86 -6.22 -15.33
N TRP A 361 -21.73 -6.25 -14.63
CA TRP A 361 -21.45 -5.33 -13.53
C TRP A 361 -20.22 -4.51 -13.83
N GLU A 362 -20.24 -3.27 -13.36
CA GLU A 362 -19.09 -2.38 -13.37
C GLU A 362 -18.88 -1.85 -11.95
N ASN A 363 -17.79 -2.28 -11.34
CA ASN A 363 -17.37 -1.84 -10.02
C ASN A 363 -16.21 -0.86 -10.15
N TYR A 364 -16.20 0.14 -9.28
CA TYR A 364 -15.11 1.09 -9.16
C TYR A 364 -14.74 1.30 -7.69
N CYS A 365 -13.48 1.05 -7.39
CA CYS A 365 -12.91 1.15 -6.05
C CYS A 365 -11.72 2.10 -6.08
N GLU A 366 -11.50 2.81 -5.00
CA GLU A 366 -10.37 3.72 -4.84
C GLU A 366 -9.75 3.57 -3.46
N TRP A 367 -8.42 3.60 -3.44
CA TRP A 367 -7.61 3.69 -2.23
C TRP A 367 -6.61 4.83 -2.39
N TYR A 368 -6.52 5.72 -1.42
CA TYR A 368 -5.46 6.74 -1.40
C TYR A 368 -4.97 7.07 0.00
N ILE A 369 -3.75 7.61 0.06
CA ILE A 369 -3.13 8.12 1.29
C ILE A 369 -3.17 9.63 1.27
N GLU A 370 -3.80 10.23 2.29
CA GLU A 370 -3.73 11.65 2.58
C GLU A 370 -2.85 11.87 3.81
N ILE A 371 -1.90 12.79 3.71
CA ILE A 371 -1.09 13.22 4.86
C ILE A 371 -1.69 14.51 5.38
N LYS A 372 -2.40 14.43 6.51
CA LYS A 372 -2.96 15.60 7.18
C LYS A 372 -1.95 16.09 8.20
N ASP A 373 -1.54 17.35 8.10
CA ASP A 373 -0.80 17.99 9.18
C ASP A 373 -1.64 17.88 10.45
N THR A 374 -1.10 17.21 11.47
CA THR A 374 -1.72 17.24 12.79
C THR A 374 -1.70 18.69 13.28
N PRO A 375 -2.84 19.26 13.72
CA PRO A 375 -2.89 20.59 14.32
C PRO A 375 -1.88 20.80 15.44
#